data_AF-A0A2V5JI84-F1
#
_entry.id   AF-A0A2V5JI84-F1
#
_cell.length_a   1.000
_cell.length_b   1.000
_cell.length_c   1.000
_cell.angle_alpha   90.00
_cell.angle_beta   90.00
_cell.angle_gamma   90.00
#
_symmetry.space_group_name_H-M   'P 1'
#
loop_
_entity.id
_entity.type
_entity.pdbx_description
1 polymer ?
#
loop_
_entity_poly.entity_id
_entity_poly.type
_entity_poly.pdbx_seq_one_letter_code
_entity_poly.pdbx_strand_id
1 'polypeptide(L)'
;MAGAVSVFRNWVARTAAPGACGPTGLTAGCLRIQFTTTLYRSLFQRNAVYLTAIFTSAFAFELAFDTASNRVWDAFNRGRQWKDIKHRYINQADDEDDE
;
A
#
# COMPACT_ATOMS: atom_id res chain seq x y z
N MET A 1 49.36 1.02 41.91
CA MET A 1 48.29 1.89 41.34
C MET A 1 48.24 1.90 39.79
N ALA A 2 49.23 1.38 39.06
CA ALA A 2 49.24 1.38 37.60
C ALA A 2 48.21 0.45 36.91
N GLY A 3 47.86 -0.69 37.53
CA GLY A 3 46.99 -1.70 36.89
C GLY A 3 45.51 -1.30 36.74
N ALA A 4 44.97 -0.50 37.66
CA ALA A 4 43.57 -0.06 37.61
C ALA A 4 43.30 0.90 36.43
N VAL A 5 44.28 1.74 36.09
CA VAL A 5 44.20 2.65 34.94
C VAL A 5 44.24 1.86 33.63
N SER A 6 45.03 0.77 33.56
CA SER A 6 45.08 -0.10 32.38
C SER A 6 43.77 -0.84 32.13
N VAL A 7 43.14 -1.36 33.20
CA VAL A 7 41.85 -2.07 33.11
C VAL A 7 40.72 -1.10 32.78
N PHE A 8 40.71 0.10 33.38
CA PHE A 8 39.72 1.13 33.07
C PHE A 8 39.85 1.64 31.63
N ARG A 9 41.08 1.88 31.15
CA ARG A 9 41.32 2.31 29.75
C ARG A 9 40.93 1.22 28.75
N ASN A 10 41.12 -0.06 29.09
CA ASN A 10 40.72 -1.19 28.25
C ASN A 10 39.21 -1.46 28.29
N TRP A 11 38.54 -1.20 29.43
CA TRP A 11 37.09 -1.26 29.57
C TRP A 11 36.40 -0.12 28.80
N VAL A 12 36.87 1.12 28.93
CA VAL A 12 36.38 2.28 28.16
C VAL A 12 36.60 2.08 26.66
N ALA A 13 37.73 1.47 26.24
CA ALA A 13 37.97 1.13 24.84
C ALA A 13 37.05 0.01 24.31
N ARG A 14 36.53 -0.87 25.17
CA ARG A 14 35.59 -1.94 24.79
C ARG A 14 34.12 -1.50 24.83
N THR A 15 33.80 -0.40 25.50
CA THR A 15 32.44 0.21 25.52
C THR A 15 32.28 1.37 24.55
N ALA A 16 33.36 1.85 23.93
CA ALA A 16 33.34 2.88 22.90
C ALA A 16 33.42 2.27 21.49
N ALA A 17 32.43 1.46 21.12
CA ALA A 17 32.04 1.34 19.71
C ALA A 17 30.76 2.16 19.54
N PRO A 18 30.86 3.48 19.32
CA PRO A 18 29.72 4.21 18.79
C PRO A 18 29.38 3.60 17.43
N GLY A 19 28.09 3.42 17.15
CA GLY A 19 27.56 2.97 15.87
C GLY A 19 27.86 3.95 14.73
N ALA A 20 29.12 4.07 14.37
CA ALA A 20 29.59 4.80 13.22
C ALA A 20 29.47 3.89 11.99
N CYS A 21 28.31 3.94 11.33
CA CYS A 21 28.25 3.67 9.90
C CYS A 21 29.30 4.56 9.23
N GLY A 22 30.43 3.98 8.83
CA GLY A 22 31.51 4.69 8.13
C GLY A 22 31.08 5.18 6.75
N PRO A 23 31.81 6.12 6.14
CA PRO A 23 31.42 6.80 4.91
C PRO A 23 31.64 5.97 3.63
N THR A 24 32.19 4.77 3.73
CA THR A 24 32.49 3.90 2.59
C THR A 24 32.18 2.45 2.98
N GLY A 25 30.93 2.02 2.80
CA GLY A 25 30.49 0.71 3.31
C GLY A 25 29.23 0.18 2.64
N LEU A 26 29.40 -0.38 1.45
CA LEU A 26 28.55 -1.46 0.94
C LEU A 26 28.80 -2.68 1.83
N THR A 27 28.11 -2.78 2.96
CA THR A 27 28.11 -3.99 3.79
C THR A 27 26.70 -4.56 3.89
N ALA A 28 26.61 -5.88 3.75
CA ALA A 28 25.46 -6.74 3.50
C ALA A 28 24.36 -6.81 4.59
N GLY A 29 24.00 -5.69 5.22
CA GLY A 29 22.98 -5.66 6.29
C GLY A 29 21.96 -4.52 6.22
N CYS A 30 22.04 -3.63 5.22
CA CYS A 30 21.15 -2.47 5.10
C CYS A 30 20.21 -2.58 3.89
N LEU A 31 19.60 -3.74 3.62
CA LEU A 31 18.37 -3.77 2.83
C LEU A 31 17.20 -3.44 3.75
N ARG A 32 17.19 -2.23 4.31
CA ARG A 32 15.95 -1.70 4.87
C ARG A 32 15.12 -1.37 3.65
N ILE A 33 14.07 -2.15 3.40
CA ILE A 33 13.00 -1.74 2.48
C ILE A 33 12.39 -0.50 3.14
N GLN A 34 12.99 0.65 2.85
CA GLN A 34 12.61 1.98 3.32
C GLN A 34 11.37 2.45 2.55
N PHE A 35 10.49 1.53 2.15
CA PHE A 35 9.32 1.84 1.32
C PHE A 35 8.43 2.87 2.01
N THR A 36 8.17 2.70 3.30
CA THR A 36 7.37 3.64 4.10
C THR A 36 8.03 5.02 4.21
N THR A 37 9.35 5.07 4.45
CA THR A 37 10.09 6.34 4.53
C THR A 37 10.23 7.04 3.18
N THR A 38 10.34 6.28 2.08
CA THR A 38 10.40 6.81 0.72
C THR A 38 9.04 7.35 0.30
N LEU A 39 7.95 6.62 0.58
CA LEU A 39 6.58 7.08 0.35
C LEU A 39 6.22 8.31 1.18
N TYR A 40 6.61 8.35 2.45
CA TYR A 40 6.36 9.50 3.32
C TYR A 40 7.04 10.76 2.78
N ARG A 41 8.32 10.64 2.39
CA ARG A 41 9.09 11.74 1.81
C ARG A 41 8.56 12.18 0.43
N SER A 42 7.98 11.28 -0.34
CA SER A 42 7.49 11.59 -1.69
C SER A 42 6.06 12.13 -1.72
N LEU A 43 5.13 11.53 -0.98
CA LEU A 43 3.70 11.85 -1.06
C LEU A 43 3.19 12.71 0.11
N PHE A 44 3.71 12.50 1.32
CA PHE A 44 3.13 13.07 2.54
C PHE A 44 3.90 14.28 3.10
N GLN A 45 5.16 14.48 2.72
CA GLN A 45 5.98 15.57 3.26
C GLN A 45 5.78 16.92 2.55
N ARG A 46 5.24 16.92 1.33
CA ARG A 46 5.01 18.15 0.55
C ARG A 46 3.52 18.48 0.55
N ASN A 47 3.13 19.60 1.17
CA ASN A 47 1.73 20.03 1.32
C ASN A 47 0.94 20.00 -0.02
N ALA A 48 1.53 20.49 -1.11
CA ALA A 48 0.89 20.49 -2.42
C ALA A 48 0.73 19.09 -3.03
N VAL A 49 1.70 18.20 -2.80
CA VAL A 49 1.66 16.82 -3.31
C VAL A 49 0.65 15.99 -2.52
N TYR A 50 0.52 16.23 -1.22
CA TYR A 50 -0.42 15.53 -0.37
C TYR A 50 -1.89 15.74 -0.81
N LEU A 51 -2.31 16.99 -1.01
CA LEU A 51 -3.68 17.30 -1.40
C LEU A 51 -4.00 16.80 -2.81
N THR A 52 -3.08 16.97 -3.76
CA THR A 52 -3.25 16.48 -5.14
C THR A 52 -3.30 14.96 -5.19
N ALA A 53 -2.44 14.27 -4.44
CA ALA A 53 -2.47 12.81 -4.32
C ALA A 53 -3.82 12.32 -3.78
N ILE A 54 -4.39 12.98 -2.77
CA ILE A 54 -5.71 12.61 -2.23
C ILE A 54 -6.79 12.78 -3.31
N PHE A 55 -6.89 13.94 -3.95
CA PHE A 55 -7.92 14.17 -4.97
C PHE A 55 -7.78 13.22 -6.17
N THR A 56 -6.57 13.03 -6.69
CA THR A 56 -6.33 12.09 -7.79
C THR A 56 -6.63 10.65 -7.36
N SER A 57 -6.23 10.25 -6.15
CA SER A 57 -6.53 8.92 -5.64
C SER A 57 -8.03 8.70 -5.41
N ALA A 58 -8.76 9.73 -4.99
CA ALA A 58 -10.20 9.64 -4.77
C ALA A 58 -10.94 9.36 -6.09
N PHE A 59 -10.64 10.11 -7.16
CA PHE A 59 -11.23 9.85 -8.48
C PHE A 59 -10.83 8.49 -9.05
N ALA A 60 -9.55 8.11 -8.92
CA ALA A 60 -9.09 6.80 -9.36
C ALA A 60 -9.75 5.67 -8.56
N PHE A 61 -9.94 5.86 -7.25
CA PHE A 61 -10.58 4.91 -6.36
C PHE A 61 -12.07 4.80 -6.65
N GLU A 62 -12.77 5.91 -6.93
CA GLU A 62 -14.19 5.90 -7.28
C GLU A 62 -14.46 5.02 -8.51
N LEU A 63 -13.72 5.22 -9.61
CA LEU A 63 -13.86 4.42 -10.83
C LEU A 63 -13.54 2.94 -10.59
N ALA A 64 -12.47 2.66 -9.85
CA ALA A 64 -12.06 1.30 -9.55
C ALA A 64 -13.05 0.60 -8.60
N PHE A 65 -13.51 1.30 -7.57
CA PHE A 65 -14.39 0.78 -6.54
C PHE A 65 -15.79 0.52 -7.06
N ASP A 66 -16.37 1.42 -7.87
CA ASP A 66 -17.68 1.19 -8.48
C ASP A 66 -17.66 -0.08 -9.36
N THR A 67 -16.67 -0.20 -10.24
CA THR A 67 -16.55 -1.37 -11.12
C THR A 67 -16.27 -2.66 -10.34
N ALA A 68 -15.38 -2.60 -9.35
CA ALA A 68 -15.04 -3.77 -8.55
C ALA A 68 -16.21 -4.23 -7.67
N SER A 69 -16.90 -3.28 -7.02
CA SER A 69 -18.01 -3.58 -6.12
C SER A 69 -19.20 -4.15 -6.88
N ASN A 70 -19.53 -3.60 -8.06
CA ASN A 70 -20.55 -4.18 -8.93
C ASN A 70 -20.19 -5.61 -9.34
N ARG A 71 -18.95 -5.88 -9.75
CA ARG A 71 -18.52 -7.25 -10.09
C ARG A 71 -18.61 -8.23 -8.92
N VAL A 72 -18.23 -7.79 -7.72
CA VAL A 72 -18.32 -8.60 -6.50
C VAL A 72 -19.78 -8.90 -6.20
N TRP A 73 -20.64 -7.89 -6.23
CA TRP A 73 -22.08 -8.04 -6.01
C TRP A 73 -22.74 -8.98 -7.02
N ASP A 74 -22.35 -8.83 -8.28
CA ASP A 74 -22.84 -9.63 -9.40
C ASP A 74 -22.47 -11.10 -9.24
N ALA A 75 -21.24 -11.37 -8.81
CA ALA A 75 -20.73 -12.73 -8.60
C ALA A 75 -21.43 -13.43 -7.43
N PHE A 76 -21.77 -12.69 -6.37
CA PHE A 76 -22.46 -13.22 -5.19
C PHE A 76 -23.96 -13.42 -5.39
N ASN A 77 -24.61 -12.59 -6.20
CA ASN A 77 -26.07 -12.64 -6.42
C ASN A 77 -26.46 -13.22 -7.78
N ARG A 78 -25.62 -14.08 -8.37
CA ARG A 78 -25.88 -14.70 -9.68
C ARG A 78 -27.23 -15.44 -9.67
N GLY A 79 -28.03 -15.22 -10.71
CA GLY A 79 -29.33 -15.88 -10.88
C GLY A 79 -30.50 -15.26 -10.11
N ARG A 80 -30.27 -14.26 -9.24
CA ARG A 80 -31.32 -13.46 -8.59
C ARG A 80 -31.42 -12.03 -9.10
N GLN A 81 -30.53 -11.64 -10.01
CA GLN A 81 -30.49 -10.29 -10.54
C GLN A 81 -31.47 -10.14 -11.69
N TRP A 82 -32.19 -9.01 -11.72
CA TRP A 82 -33.09 -8.69 -12.83
C TRP A 82 -32.38 -8.78 -14.18
N LYS A 83 -31.12 -8.37 -14.28
CA LYS A 83 -30.32 -8.48 -15.51
C LYS A 83 -30.15 -9.91 -16.04
N ASP A 84 -30.13 -10.90 -15.14
CA ASP A 84 -30.02 -12.32 -15.49
C ASP A 84 -31.38 -12.91 -15.83
N ILE A 85 -32.50 -12.29 -15.43
CA ILE A 85 -33.86 -12.81 -15.59
C ILE A 85 -34.63 -12.08 -16.71
N LYS A 86 -34.25 -10.82 -17.00
CA LYS A 86 -34.90 -9.91 -17.96
C LYS A 86 -35.13 -10.53 -19.33
N HIS A 87 -34.20 -11.36 -19.81
CA HIS A 87 -34.29 -12.02 -21.12
C HIS A 87 -35.53 -12.92 -21.26
N ARG A 88 -36.06 -13.47 -20.16
CA ARG A 88 -37.26 -14.30 -20.20
C ARG A 88 -38.55 -13.50 -20.39
N TYR A 89 -38.55 -12.24 -19.95
CA TYR A 89 -39.74 -11.39 -19.97
C TYR A 89 -39.81 -10.46 -21.17
N ILE A 90 -38.68 -10.10 -21.77
CA ILE A 90 -38.67 -9.33 -23.03
C ILE A 90 -39.10 -10.23 -24.19
N ASN A 91 -38.51 -11.43 -24.30
CA ASN A 91 -38.88 -12.34 -25.39
C ASN A 91 -40.34 -12.81 -25.28
N GLN A 92 -40.87 -13.01 -24.06
CA GLN A 92 -42.28 -13.35 -23.89
C GLN A 92 -43.24 -12.21 -24.29
N ALA A 93 -42.82 -10.95 -24.15
CA ALA A 93 -43.60 -9.82 -24.63
C ALA A 93 -43.55 -9.68 -26.16
N ASP A 94 -42.40 -9.94 -26.78
CA ASP A 94 -42.25 -9.94 -28.25
C ASP A 94 -43.01 -11.13 -28.89
N ASP A 95 -43.02 -12.32 -28.26
CA ASP A 95 -43.74 -13.50 -28.74
C ASP A 95 -45.28 -13.39 -28.56
N GLU A 96 -45.78 -12.53 -27.65
CA GLU A 96 -47.23 -12.27 -27.44
C GLU A 96 -47.80 -11.18 -28.37
N ASP A 97 -46.97 -10.31 -28.96
CA ASP A 97 -47.40 -9.26 -29.92
C ASP A 97 -47.37 -9.74 -31.40
N ASP A 98 -46.74 -10.89 -31.69
CA ASP A 98 -46.65 -11.51 -33.03
C ASP A 98 -47.70 -12.64 -33.29
N GLU A 99 -48.64 -12.89 -32.36
CA GLU A 99 -49.87 -13.72 -32.52
C GLU A 99 -51.15 -12.87 -32.58
#